data_AF-A0A5C1AJZ1-F1
#
_entry.id   AF-A0A5C1AJZ1-F1
#
_cell.length_a   1.000
_cell.length_b   1.000
_cell.length_c   1.000
_cell.angle_alpha   90.00
_cell.angle_beta   90.00
_cell.angle_gamma   90.00
#
_symmetry.space_group_name_H-M   'P 1'
#
loop_
_entity.id
_entity.type
_entity.pdbx_description
1 polymer ?
#
loop_
_entity_poly.entity_id
_entity_poly.type
_entity_poly.pdbx_seq_one_letter_code
_entity_poly.pdbx_strand_id
1 'polypeptide(L)' 'MTSPRGENWEDIDVRILACDILGALLLICTAFGVGLTEAKGIHIERYRYLRSERSTDFACLDEQYWAGVYG' A
#
# COMPACT_ATOMS: atom_id res chain seq x y z
N MET A 1 8.36 23.88 5.35
CA MET A 1 8.00 22.60 5.99
C MET A 1 6.52 22.36 5.71
N THR A 2 6.22 21.66 4.62
CA THR A 2 4.86 21.22 4.29
C THR A 2 4.52 20.01 5.17
N SER A 3 3.33 20.04 5.77
CA SER A 3 2.84 19.00 6.68
C SER A 3 2.51 17.73 5.87
N PRO A 4 3.08 16.55 6.15
CA PRO A 4 3.05 15.40 5.23
C PRO A 4 1.71 14.62 5.23
N ARG A 5 0.59 15.24 5.64
CA ARG A 5 -0.60 14.49 6.12
C ARG A 5 -1.66 14.17 5.07
N GLY A 6 -1.40 14.31 3.77
CA GLY A 6 -2.36 13.94 2.72
C GLY A 6 -1.74 13.48 1.41
N GLU A 7 -0.65 14.13 1.00
CA GLU A 7 -0.04 13.93 -0.33
C GLU A 7 0.57 12.54 -0.54
N ASN A 8 1.07 11.88 0.51
CA ASN A 8 1.71 10.57 0.37
C ASN A 8 0.71 9.42 0.21
N TRP A 9 -0.52 9.55 0.69
CA TRP A 9 -1.47 8.43 0.66
C TRP A 9 -2.02 8.14 -0.73
N GLU A 10 -2.23 9.17 -1.56
CA GLU A 10 -2.66 8.96 -2.95
C GLU A 10 -1.63 8.14 -3.73
N ASP A 11 -0.35 8.47 -3.58
CA ASP A 11 0.75 7.74 -4.20
C ASP A 11 0.89 6.30 -3.69
N ILE A 12 0.67 6.07 -2.39
CA ILE A 12 0.65 4.73 -1.79
C ILE A 12 -0.54 3.94 -2.34
N ASP A 13 -1.72 4.55 -2.39
CA ASP A 13 -2.94 3.91 -2.89
C ASP A 13 -2.81 3.52 -4.36
N VAL A 14 -2.27 4.40 -5.22
CA VAL A 14 -2.01 4.10 -6.64
C VAL A 14 -1.15 2.85 -6.78
N ARG A 15 -0.10 2.72 -5.96
CA ARG A 15 0.80 1.55 -5.99
C ARG A 15 0.13 0.30 -5.44
N ILE A 16 -0.65 0.42 -4.36
CA ILE A 16 -1.45 -0.68 -3.83
C ILE A 16 -2.45 -1.16 -4.87
N LEU A 17 -3.20 -0.28 -5.52
CA LEU A 17 -4.18 -0.66 -6.55
C LEU A 17 -3.52 -1.33 -7.77
N ALA A 18 -2.31 -0.90 -8.12
CA ALA A 18 -1.51 -1.47 -9.20
C ALA A 18 -0.77 -2.77 -8.84
N CYS A 19 -0.91 -3.29 -7.61
CA CYS A 19 -0.16 -4.44 -7.09
C CYS A 19 1.38 -4.22 -7.05
N ASP A 20 1.84 -2.96 -7.04
CA ASP A 20 3.23 -2.59 -6.81
C ASP A 20 3.54 -2.57 -5.30
N ILE A 21 3.61 -3.76 -4.71
CA ILE A 21 3.79 -3.94 -3.26
C ILE A 21 5.13 -3.36 -2.79
N LEU A 22 6.21 -3.60 -3.52
CA LEU A 22 7.53 -3.12 -3.14
C LEU A 22 7.62 -1.59 -3.21
N GLY A 23 7.05 -0.99 -4.27
CA GLY A 23 6.96 0.46 -4.39
C GLY A 23 6.12 1.07 -3.27
N ALA A 24 4.98 0.47 -2.93
CA ALA A 24 4.14 0.92 -1.82
C ALA A 24 4.88 0.85 -0.47
N LEU A 25 5.58 -0.26 -0.18
CA LEU A 25 6.36 -0.43 1.04
C LEU A 25 7.51 0.58 1.16
N LEU A 26 8.24 0.82 0.07
CA LEU A 26 9.31 1.82 0.05
C LEU A 26 8.76 3.21 0.34
N LEU A 27 7.64 3.57 -0.29
CA LEU A 27 7.02 4.88 -0.07
C LEU A 27 6.51 5.04 1.36
N ILE A 28 5.96 3.98 1.96
CA ILE A 28 5.56 3.98 3.37
C ILE A 28 6.78 4.17 4.28
N CYS A 29 7.88 3.43 4.07
CA CYS A 29 9.11 3.63 4.84
C CYS A 29 9.60 5.09 4.77
N THR A 30 9.60 5.69 3.57
CA THR A 30 10.04 7.07 3.37
C THR A 30 9.07 8.10 3.97
N ALA A 31 7.77 7.94 3.75
CA ALA A 31 6.75 8.88 4.17
C ALA A 31 6.57 8.92 5.70
N PHE A 32 6.69 7.77 6.37
CA PHE A 32 6.47 7.65 7.80
C PHE A 32 7.77 7.54 8.61
N GLY A 33 8.92 7.39 7.96
CA GLY A 33 10.22 7.23 8.64
C GLY A 33 10.34 5.91 9.39
N VAL A 34 9.63 4.87 8.93
CA VAL A 34 9.49 3.57 9.61
C VAL A 34 10.32 2.48 8.93
N GLY A 35 10.61 1.41 9.69
CA GLY A 35 11.25 0.22 9.15
C GLY A 35 10.29 -0.68 8.36
N LEU A 36 10.85 -1.64 7.61
CA LEU A 36 10.08 -2.53 6.73
C LEU A 36 8.97 -3.31 7.45
N THR A 37 9.20 -3.76 8.69
CA THR A 37 8.21 -4.50 9.46
C THR A 37 6.96 -3.68 9.74
N GLU A 38 7.14 -2.42 10.17
CA GLU A 38 6.04 -1.51 10.45
C GLU A 38 5.37 -1.07 9.14
N ALA A 39 6.14 -0.82 8.09
CA ALA A 39 5.61 -0.52 6.76
C ALA A 39 4.71 -1.63 6.21
N LYS A 40 5.03 -2.91 6.44
CA LYS A 40 4.17 -4.05 6.09
C LYS A 40 2.84 -4.01 6.83
N GLY A 41 2.85 -3.68 8.12
CA GLY A 41 1.61 -3.52 8.90
C GLY A 41 0.72 -2.43 8.31
N ILE A 42 1.29 -1.25 8.05
CA ILE A 42 0.59 -0.11 7.45
C ILE A 42 0.04 -0.47 6.06
N HIS A 43 0.84 -1.15 5.23
CA HIS A 43 0.42 -1.61 3.91
C HIS A 43 -0.76 -2.56 3.97
N ILE A 44 -0.73 -3.57 4.86
CA ILE A 44 -1.82 -4.55 5.01
C ILE A 44 -3.11 -3.87 5.46
N GLU A 45 -3.04 -2.95 6.42
CA GLU A 45 -4.21 -2.21 6.87
C GLU A 45 -4.80 -1.34 5.75
N ARG A 46 -3.94 -0.62 5.02
CA ARG A 46 -4.39 0.21 3.90
C ARG A 46 -4.96 -0.61 2.76
N TYR A 47 -4.33 -1.73 2.43
CA TYR A 47 -4.83 -2.70 1.45
C TYR A 47 -6.25 -3.15 1.79
N ARG A 48 -6.50 -3.57 3.04
CA ARG A 48 -7.81 -4.04 3.49
C ARG A 48 -8.88 -2.95 3.35
N TYR A 49 -8.53 -1.73 3.73
CA TYR A 49 -9.40 -0.56 3.57
C TYR A 49 -9.73 -0.31 2.09
N LEU A 50 -8.74 -0.29 1.21
CA LEU A 50 -8.96 -0.09 -0.22
C LEU A 50 -9.76 -1.26 -0.83
N ARG A 51 -9.56 -2.48 -0.34
CA ARG A 51 -10.29 -3.65 -0.82
C ARG A 51 -11.76 -3.63 -0.40
N SER A 52 -12.11 -3.01 0.73
CA SER A 52 -13.51 -2.82 1.11
C SER A 52 -14.18 -1.67 0.35
N GLU A 53 -13.49 -0.54 0.18
CA GLU A 53 -14.09 0.69 -0.37
C GLU A 53 -13.98 0.80 -1.89
N ARG A 54 -12.94 0.21 -2.49
CA ARG A 54 -12.51 0.44 -3.88
C ARG A 54 -12.08 -0.87 -4.56
N SER A 55 -12.77 -1.97 -4.27
CA SER A 55 -12.41 -3.31 -4.77
C SER A 55 -12.24 -3.40 -6.29
N THR A 56 -13.05 -2.65 -7.05
CA THR A 56 -13.04 -2.62 -8.51
C THR A 56 -11.84 -1.89 -9.12
N ASP A 57 -11.13 -1.10 -8.32
CA ASP A 57 -10.01 -0.28 -8.80
C ASP A 57 -8.69 -1.07 -8.84
N PHE A 58 -8.67 -2.27 -8.25
CA PHE A 58 -7.48 -3.11 -8.24
C PHE A 58 -7.23 -3.73 -9.62
N ALA A 59 -5.96 -3.73 -10.03
CA ALA A 59 -5.52 -4.38 -11.26
C ALA A 59 -5.58 -5.92 -11.20
N CYS A 60 -5.86 -6.50 -10.03
CA CYS A 60 -5.89 -7.95 -9.81
C CYS A 60 -6.91 -8.41 -8.77
N LEU A 61 -7.18 -9.71 -8.77
CA LEU A 61 -8.02 -10.38 -7.77
C LEU A 61 -7.29 -10.48 -6.41
N ASP A 62 -8.06 -10.71 -5.35
CA ASP A 62 -7.55 -10.74 -3.97
C ASP A 62 -6.55 -11.90 -3.79
N GLU A 63 -6.85 -13.06 -4.39
CA GLU A 63 -5.98 -14.23 -4.35
C GLU A 63 -4.67 -14.02 -5.12
N GLN A 64 -4.69 -13.18 -6.16
CA GLN A 64 -3.53 -12.89 -7.00
C GLN A 64 -2.59 -11.87 -6.35
N TYR A 65 -3.16 -10.94 -5.57
CA TYR A 65 -2.43 -9.85 -4.94
C TYR A 65 -1.29 -10.34 -4.04
N TRP A 66 -1.53 -11.44 -3.31
CA TRP A 66 -0.60 -11.98 -2.33
C TRP A 66 0.29 -13.11 -2.84
N ALA A 67 0.05 -13.60 -4.06
CA ALA A 67 0.69 -14.79 -4.60
C ALA A 67 2.22 -14.70 -4.70
N GLY A 68 2.79 -13.49 -4.77
CA GLY A 68 4.25 -13.26 -4.80
C GLY A 68 4.90 -12.96 -3.43
N VAL A 69 4.12 -12.87 -2.35
CA VAL A 69 4.60 -12.44 -1.01
C VAL A 69 4.45 -13.53 0.05
N TYR A 70 3.45 -14.40 -0.09
CA TYR A 70 3.18 -15.53 0.82
C TYR A 70 3.27 -16.91 0.14
N GLY A 71 3.94 -16.98 -1.02
CA GLY A 71 4.29 -18.23 -1.68
C GLY A 71 5.41 -18.99 -0.99
#